data_AF-A0A2V7JWI3-F1
#
_entry.id   AF-A0A2V7JWI3-F1
#
_cell.length_a   1.000
_cell.length_b   1.000
_cell.length_c   1.000
_cell.angle_alpha   90.00
_cell.angle_beta   90.00
_cell.angle_gamma   90.00
#
_symmetry.space_group_name_H-M   'P 1'
#
loop_
_entity.id
_entity.type
_entity.pdbx_description
1 polymer ?
#
loop_
_entity_poly.entity_id
_entity_poly.type
_entity_poly.pdbx_seq_one_letter_code
_entity_poly.pdbx_strand_id
1 'polypeptide(L)'
;MRVGGRLWLVMRASRAAVAAAGLLALLALQPEPARLVEAASARAGPHARALVLSSQARRYLALQYRSYPTEFMGCMIGEISGNAVLVRRIAPADVDPAQSTATHVVPKQTCEDAGWMGTVGMIHSHPTGERCWYYFPGTQVASSDAQSFARQPYAVDAIMCGDRVVWISRDMVQQQVPLVEQRQTAPPRSRRGNRVHAGSAATSGDGGDGGDD
;
A
#
# COMPACT_ATOMS: atom_id res chain seq x y z
N MET A 1 -12.82 -81.15 -16.00
CA MET A 1 -12.22 -79.79 -16.07
C MET A 1 -13.20 -78.77 -15.50
N ARG A 2 -12.84 -78.09 -14.40
CA ARG A 2 -13.22 -76.70 -14.03
C ARG A 2 -12.56 -76.34 -12.68
N VAL A 3 -11.23 -76.30 -12.69
CA VAL A 3 -10.42 -75.62 -11.66
C VAL A 3 -10.14 -74.24 -12.23
N GLY A 4 -10.90 -73.21 -11.84
CA GLY A 4 -10.75 -71.87 -12.43
C GLY A 4 -11.56 -70.74 -11.81
N GLY A 5 -12.40 -71.00 -10.81
CA GLY A 5 -13.27 -69.97 -10.21
C GLY A 5 -12.74 -69.31 -8.94
N ARG A 6 -11.90 -70.00 -8.14
CA ARG A 6 -11.50 -69.52 -6.80
C ARG A 6 -10.28 -68.59 -6.78
N LEU A 7 -9.37 -68.70 -7.76
CA LEU A 7 -8.14 -67.90 -7.79
C LEU A 7 -8.39 -66.44 -8.24
N TRP A 8 -9.44 -66.21 -9.03
CA TRP A 8 -9.75 -64.90 -9.62
C TRP A 8 -10.38 -63.91 -8.63
N LEU A 9 -11.15 -64.40 -7.65
CA LEU A 9 -11.75 -63.57 -6.59
C LEU A 9 -10.71 -63.08 -5.58
N VAL A 10 -9.69 -63.89 -5.27
CA VAL A 10 -8.62 -63.52 -4.32
C VAL A 10 -7.70 -62.43 -4.89
N MET A 11 -7.43 -62.44 -6.21
CA MET A 11 -6.64 -61.39 -6.87
C MET A 11 -7.36 -60.04 -7.00
N ARG A 12 -8.70 -60.01 -7.07
CA ARG A 12 -9.46 -58.74 -7.13
C ARG A 12 -9.57 -58.07 -5.76
N ALA A 13 -9.75 -58.85 -4.69
CA ALA A 13 -9.82 -58.33 -3.33
C ALA A 13 -8.48 -57.72 -2.86
N SER A 14 -7.35 -58.30 -3.28
CA SER A 14 -6.02 -57.79 -2.94
C SER A 14 -5.67 -56.46 -3.64
N ARG A 15 -6.15 -56.23 -4.87
CA ARG A 15 -5.94 -54.94 -5.57
C ARG A 15 -6.76 -53.79 -4.97
N ALA A 16 -7.95 -54.06 -4.46
CA ALA A 16 -8.79 -53.05 -3.81
C ALA A 16 -8.22 -52.59 -2.46
N ALA A 17 -7.66 -53.52 -1.68
CA ALA A 17 -7.05 -53.20 -0.38
C ALA A 17 -5.77 -52.34 -0.52
N VAL A 18 -4.94 -52.61 -1.54
CA VAL A 18 -3.71 -51.84 -1.80
C VAL A 18 -4.01 -50.42 -2.29
N ALA A 19 -5.06 -50.23 -3.10
CA ALA A 19 -5.46 -48.91 -3.59
C ALA A 19 -6.00 -48.00 -2.46
N ALA A 20 -6.77 -48.55 -1.51
CA ALA A 20 -7.31 -47.78 -0.39
C ALA A 20 -6.23 -47.34 0.62
N ALA A 21 -5.24 -48.20 0.89
CA ALA A 21 -4.12 -47.86 1.77
C ALA A 21 -3.18 -46.81 1.15
N GLY A 22 -2.94 -46.87 -0.17
CA GLY A 22 -2.14 -45.87 -0.88
C GLY A 22 -2.76 -44.47 -0.86
N LEU A 23 -4.08 -44.37 -0.96
CA LEU A 23 -4.79 -43.08 -0.94
C LEU A 23 -4.77 -42.42 0.45
N LEU A 24 -4.84 -43.21 1.53
CA LEU A 24 -4.71 -42.72 2.91
C LEU A 24 -3.27 -42.27 3.24
N ALA A 25 -2.25 -42.96 2.72
CA ALA A 25 -0.86 -42.54 2.86
C ALA A 25 -0.57 -41.23 2.09
N LEU A 26 -1.16 -41.06 0.90
CA LEU A 26 -1.06 -39.80 0.12
C LEU A 26 -1.75 -38.61 0.79
N LEU A 27 -2.82 -38.84 1.57
CA LEU A 27 -3.48 -37.81 2.37
C LEU A 27 -2.66 -37.41 3.61
N ALA A 28 -1.95 -38.34 4.24
CA ALA A 28 -1.07 -38.06 5.38
C ALA A 28 0.25 -37.35 4.99
N LEU A 29 0.64 -37.41 3.71
CA LEU A 29 1.78 -36.68 3.15
C LEU A 29 1.38 -35.35 2.48
N GLN A 30 0.11 -34.92 2.55
CA GLN A 30 -0.25 -33.59 2.07
C GLN A 30 0.41 -32.54 2.99
N PRO A 31 1.27 -31.65 2.48
CA PRO A 31 1.75 -30.53 3.26
C PRO A 31 0.55 -29.63 3.60
N GLU A 32 0.20 -29.59 4.88
CA GLU A 32 -0.83 -28.73 5.48
C GLU A 32 -0.79 -27.30 4.89
N PRO A 33 -1.72 -26.91 3.99
CA PRO A 33 -1.76 -25.55 3.44
C PRO A 33 -2.25 -24.53 4.49
N ALA A 34 -2.87 -25.00 5.58
CA ALA A 34 -3.43 -24.17 6.63
C ALA A 34 -2.36 -23.49 7.51
N ARG A 35 -1.18 -24.10 7.68
CA ARG A 35 -0.12 -23.53 8.53
C ARG A 35 0.53 -22.28 7.93
N LEU A 36 0.47 -22.10 6.60
CA LEU A 36 1.00 -20.88 5.97
C LEU A 36 0.10 -19.66 6.24
N VAL A 37 -1.21 -19.85 6.35
CA VAL A 37 -2.16 -18.77 6.65
C VAL A 37 -2.09 -18.39 8.13
N GLU A 38 -1.95 -19.36 9.03
CA GLU A 38 -1.86 -19.09 10.47
C GLU A 38 -0.48 -18.57 10.88
N ALA A 39 0.60 -18.99 10.22
CA ALA A 39 1.94 -18.41 10.42
C ALA A 39 2.07 -16.99 9.84
N ALA A 40 1.33 -16.64 8.79
CA ALA A 40 1.20 -15.26 8.33
C ALA A 40 0.42 -14.40 9.34
N SER A 41 -0.62 -14.97 9.96
CA SER A 41 -1.44 -14.30 10.97
C SER A 41 -0.72 -14.10 12.30
N ALA A 42 0.12 -15.06 12.72
CA ALA A 42 0.91 -14.99 13.94
C ALA A 42 2.11 -14.02 13.85
N ARG A 43 2.47 -13.59 12.63
CA ARG A 43 3.47 -12.52 12.38
C ARG A 43 2.83 -11.17 12.05
N ALA A 44 1.51 -11.06 12.08
CA ALA A 44 0.82 -9.81 11.80
C ALA A 44 1.04 -8.84 12.97
N GLY A 45 2.16 -8.11 12.92
CA GLY A 45 2.29 -6.85 13.66
C GLY A 45 1.10 -5.93 13.34
N PRO A 46 0.90 -4.86 14.13
CA PRO A 46 -0.18 -3.91 13.89
C PRO A 46 -0.20 -3.48 12.41
N HIS A 47 -1.32 -3.72 11.73
CA HIS A 47 -1.50 -3.38 10.31
C HIS A 47 -1.97 -1.93 10.18
N ALA A 48 -1.44 -1.25 9.16
CA ALA A 48 -1.75 0.14 8.91
C ALA A 48 -3.02 0.26 8.07
N ARG A 49 -3.96 1.08 8.53
CA ARG A 49 -5.20 1.44 7.83
C ARG A 49 -5.14 2.81 7.16
N ALA A 50 -4.11 3.59 7.46
CA ALA A 50 -3.88 4.87 6.83
C ALA A 50 -2.38 5.07 6.56
N LEU A 51 -2.07 5.55 5.36
CA LEU A 51 -0.74 6.06 5.01
C LEU A 51 -0.84 7.57 4.81
N VAL A 52 -0.18 8.33 5.67
CA VAL A 52 -0.19 9.80 5.62
C VAL A 52 1.17 10.29 5.17
N LEU A 53 1.24 10.86 3.98
CA LEU A 53 2.45 11.47 3.45
C LEU A 53 2.46 12.97 3.78
N SER A 54 3.56 13.46 4.36
CA SER A 54 3.77 14.90 4.53
C SER A 54 3.83 15.62 3.17
N SER A 55 3.57 16.93 3.15
CA SER A 55 3.69 17.73 1.92
C SER A 55 5.13 17.75 1.40
N GLN A 56 6.14 17.58 2.25
CA GLN A 56 7.54 17.43 1.82
C GLN A 56 7.74 16.09 1.09
N ALA A 57 7.29 14.97 1.69
CA ALA A 57 7.39 13.65 1.10
C ALA A 57 6.69 13.60 -0.27
N ARG A 58 5.47 14.15 -0.35
CA ARG A 58 4.70 14.25 -1.60
C ARG A 58 5.46 14.99 -2.70
N ARG A 59 6.02 16.16 -2.39
CA ARG A 59 6.79 16.95 -3.37
C ARG A 59 8.06 16.22 -3.82
N TYR A 60 8.78 15.59 -2.90
CA TYR A 60 9.96 14.81 -3.24
C TYR A 60 9.60 13.64 -4.18
N LEU A 61 8.58 12.85 -3.84
CA LEU A 61 8.11 11.74 -4.68
C LEU A 61 7.67 12.24 -6.06
N ALA A 62 6.89 13.32 -6.13
CA ALA A 62 6.47 13.89 -7.41
C ALA A 62 7.65 14.33 -8.30
N LEU A 63 8.74 14.82 -7.70
CA LEU A 63 9.97 15.15 -8.42
C LEU A 63 10.74 13.89 -8.86
N GLN A 64 10.89 12.90 -7.98
CA GLN A 64 11.57 11.64 -8.32
C GLN A 64 10.87 10.92 -9.48
N TYR A 65 9.54 10.84 -9.45
CA TYR A 65 8.75 10.18 -10.48
C TYR A 65 8.99 10.76 -11.89
N ARG A 66 9.18 12.08 -11.99
CA ARG A 66 9.37 12.77 -13.27
C ARG A 66 10.81 12.80 -13.75
N SER A 67 11.76 12.47 -12.87
CA SER A 67 13.19 12.65 -13.14
C SER A 67 13.84 11.46 -13.84
N TYR A 68 13.30 10.25 -13.66
CA TYR A 68 13.97 9.02 -14.09
C TYR A 68 13.06 8.12 -14.94
N PRO A 69 13.61 7.50 -16.01
CA PRO A 69 12.91 6.50 -16.80
C PRO A 69 13.00 5.08 -16.18
N THR A 70 13.69 4.92 -15.06
CA THR A 70 13.87 3.66 -14.32
C THR A 70 13.23 3.73 -12.95
N GLU A 71 13.03 2.57 -12.31
CA GLU A 71 12.48 2.50 -10.97
C GLU A 71 13.42 3.15 -9.94
N PHE A 72 12.93 4.17 -9.26
CA PHE A 72 13.52 4.73 -8.04
C PHE A 72 13.12 3.88 -6.83
N MET A 73 13.96 3.83 -5.79
CA MET A 73 13.61 3.26 -4.49
C MET A 73 14.00 4.21 -3.35
N GLY A 74 13.13 4.31 -2.34
CA GLY A 74 13.30 5.17 -1.18
C GLY A 74 12.85 4.53 0.13
N CYS A 75 13.44 5.00 1.21
CA CYS A 75 13.12 4.71 2.59
C CYS A 75 12.07 5.72 3.08
N MET A 76 10.92 5.24 3.53
CA MET A 76 9.90 6.09 4.15
C MET A 76 10.27 6.33 5.61
N ILE A 77 10.67 7.56 5.94
CA ILE A 77 11.10 7.94 7.29
C ILE A 77 9.94 8.60 8.04
N GLY A 78 9.63 8.07 9.22
CA GLY A 78 8.44 8.48 9.94
C GLY A 78 8.19 7.71 11.22
N GLU A 79 6.92 7.58 11.57
CA GLU A 79 6.47 6.91 12.77
C GLU A 79 5.12 6.21 12.56
N ILE A 80 4.81 5.27 13.44
CA ILE A 80 3.52 4.57 13.46
C ILE A 80 2.73 5.15 14.64
N SER A 81 1.56 5.70 14.35
CA SER A 81 0.63 6.25 15.36
C SER A 81 -0.68 5.48 15.31
N GLY A 82 -0.88 4.56 16.26
CA GLY A 82 -2.03 3.65 16.23
C GLY A 82 -2.00 2.76 14.99
N ASN A 83 -3.02 2.87 14.14
CA ASN A 83 -3.10 2.17 12.85
C ASN A 83 -2.72 3.06 11.65
N ALA A 84 -2.10 4.22 11.89
CA ALA A 84 -1.64 5.11 10.83
C ALA A 84 -0.11 5.08 10.73
N VAL A 85 0.40 5.04 9.50
CA VAL A 85 1.81 5.28 9.19
C VAL A 85 1.96 6.72 8.74
N LEU A 86 2.72 7.50 9.49
CA LEU A 86 2.98 8.92 9.21
C LEU A 86 4.37 9.03 8.58
N VAL A 87 4.43 9.28 7.28
CA VAL A 87 5.69 9.46 6.54
C VAL A 87 6.07 10.93 6.53
N ARG A 88 7.11 11.28 7.28
CA ARG A 88 7.59 12.66 7.42
C ARG A 88 8.44 13.08 6.22
N ARG A 89 9.31 12.19 5.73
CA ARG A 89 10.15 12.43 4.54
C ARG A 89 10.51 11.11 3.86
N ILE A 90 11.01 11.23 2.63
CA ILE A 90 11.58 10.09 1.89
C ILE A 90 13.08 10.31 1.83
N ALA A 91 13.83 9.29 2.22
CA ALA A 91 15.26 9.25 2.01
C ALA A 91 15.58 8.30 0.84
N PRO A 92 16.56 8.59 -0.02
CA PRO A 92 16.92 7.68 -1.10
C PRO A 92 17.47 6.36 -0.53
N ALA A 93 17.04 5.23 -1.07
CA ALA A 93 17.67 3.95 -0.78
C ALA A 93 19.03 3.88 -1.49
N ASP A 94 19.98 3.12 -0.94
CA ASP A 94 21.27 2.90 -1.59
C ASP A 94 21.09 1.87 -2.73
N VAL A 95 21.03 2.38 -3.96
CA VAL A 95 20.77 1.59 -5.18
C VAL A 95 21.93 1.81 -6.14
N ASP A 96 22.49 0.73 -6.66
CA ASP A 96 23.39 0.83 -7.81
C ASP A 96 22.60 1.24 -9.05
N PRO A 97 23.04 2.22 -9.86
CA PRO A 97 22.36 2.54 -11.12
C PRO A 97 22.15 1.31 -12.01
N ALA A 98 23.06 0.33 -12.00
CA ALA A 98 22.92 -0.90 -12.79
C ALA A 98 21.80 -1.84 -12.27
N GLN A 99 21.35 -1.66 -11.03
CA GLN A 99 20.26 -2.40 -10.40
C GLN A 99 18.92 -1.66 -10.48
N SER A 100 18.86 -0.51 -11.17
CA SER A 100 17.62 0.23 -11.44
C SER A 100 17.30 0.12 -12.93
N THR A 101 16.19 -0.53 -13.25
CA THR A 101 15.69 -0.73 -14.62
C THR A 101 14.27 -0.18 -14.74
N ALA A 102 13.65 -0.25 -15.91
CA ALA A 102 12.27 0.21 -16.09
C ALA A 102 11.21 -0.61 -15.33
N THR A 103 11.56 -1.81 -14.85
CA THR A 103 10.60 -2.78 -14.26
C THR A 103 11.14 -3.46 -13.01
N HIS A 104 12.27 -3.00 -12.48
CA HIS A 104 12.89 -3.58 -11.31
C HIS A 104 13.89 -2.63 -10.68
N VAL A 105 13.90 -2.56 -9.34
CA VAL A 105 14.95 -1.95 -8.53
C VAL A 105 15.30 -2.81 -7.32
N VAL A 106 16.59 -2.89 -7.01
CA VAL A 106 17.11 -3.59 -5.81
C VAL A 106 18.06 -2.68 -5.04
N PRO A 107 17.86 -2.51 -3.72
CA PRO A 107 18.80 -1.78 -2.89
C PRO A 107 20.01 -2.68 -2.56
N LYS A 108 21.20 -2.09 -2.44
CA LYS A 108 22.43 -2.78 -2.03
C LYS A 108 22.36 -3.34 -0.61
N GLN A 109 21.61 -2.65 0.25
CA GLN A 109 21.51 -2.92 1.68
C GLN A 109 20.19 -2.36 2.23
N THR A 110 19.88 -2.65 3.49
CA THR A 110 18.67 -2.09 4.13
C THR A 110 18.78 -0.58 4.33
N CYS A 111 17.65 0.09 4.57
CA CYS A 111 17.66 1.51 4.91
C CYS A 111 18.48 1.80 6.18
N GLU A 112 18.39 0.91 7.16
CA GLU A 112 19.11 0.99 8.43
C GLU A 112 20.62 0.84 8.24
N ASP A 113 21.05 -0.13 7.41
CA ASP A 113 22.47 -0.32 7.08
C ASP A 113 23.03 0.87 6.28
N ALA A 114 22.19 1.56 5.51
CA ALA A 114 22.52 2.83 4.86
C ALA A 114 22.52 4.04 5.81
N GLY A 115 22.29 3.82 7.11
CA GLY A 115 22.32 4.86 8.15
C GLY A 115 21.02 5.62 8.34
N TRP A 116 19.92 5.19 7.70
CA TRP A 116 18.61 5.79 7.93
C TRP A 116 17.97 5.22 9.21
N MET A 117 17.45 6.11 10.04
CA MET A 117 16.71 5.76 11.24
C MET A 117 15.22 6.11 11.09
N GLY A 118 14.36 5.33 11.75
CA GLY A 118 12.91 5.57 11.75
C GLY A 118 12.25 5.19 10.43
N THR A 119 12.77 4.17 9.74
CA THR A 119 12.13 3.65 8.53
C THR A 119 10.86 2.90 8.89
N VAL A 120 9.73 3.34 8.33
CA VAL A 120 8.42 2.71 8.52
C VAL A 120 8.01 1.86 7.32
N GLY A 121 8.72 1.98 6.20
CA GLY A 121 8.41 1.31 4.95
C GLY A 121 9.37 1.63 3.81
N MET A 122 9.18 0.91 2.71
CA MET A 122 9.84 1.17 1.44
C MET A 122 8.86 1.76 0.45
N ILE A 123 9.38 2.55 -0.49
CA ILE A 123 8.61 3.02 -1.64
C ILE A 123 9.46 2.94 -2.90
N HIS A 124 8.92 2.38 -3.98
CA HIS A 124 9.53 2.45 -5.31
C HIS A 124 8.59 3.06 -6.34
N SER A 125 9.08 3.38 -7.52
CA SER A 125 8.26 3.93 -8.61
C SER A 125 8.06 2.93 -9.74
N HIS A 126 6.86 2.90 -10.32
CA HIS A 126 6.62 2.30 -11.63
C HIS A 126 6.61 3.42 -12.68
N PRO A 127 7.68 3.62 -13.48
CA PRO A 127 7.89 4.84 -14.28
C PRO A 127 6.79 5.11 -15.31
N THR A 128 6.15 4.07 -15.86
CA THR A 128 5.03 4.22 -16.80
C THR A 128 3.71 4.52 -16.11
N GLY A 129 3.63 4.34 -14.79
CA GLY A 129 2.36 4.42 -14.05
C GLY A 129 1.40 3.28 -14.36
N GLU A 130 1.85 2.28 -15.11
CA GLU A 130 1.10 1.08 -15.42
C GLU A 130 1.45 -0.04 -14.42
N ARG A 131 0.57 -1.03 -14.32
CA ARG A 131 0.81 -2.27 -13.56
C ARG A 131 1.18 -2.06 -12.09
N CYS A 132 0.65 -1.02 -11.46
CA CYS A 132 0.86 -0.75 -10.04
C CYS A 132 -0.11 -1.59 -9.20
N TRP A 133 0.24 -2.85 -8.97
CA TRP A 133 -0.58 -3.75 -8.18
C TRP A 133 0.28 -4.76 -7.43
N TYR A 134 -0.16 -5.09 -6.22
CA TYR A 134 0.46 -6.12 -5.39
C TYR A 134 -0.08 -7.53 -5.72
N TYR A 135 -1.23 -7.59 -6.38
CA TYR A 135 -1.85 -8.82 -6.85
C TYR A 135 -2.26 -8.67 -8.30
N PHE A 136 -2.04 -9.71 -9.12
CA PHE A 136 -2.44 -9.65 -10.53
C PHE A 136 -3.95 -9.36 -10.63
N PRO A 137 -4.37 -8.39 -11.45
CA PRO A 137 -5.76 -7.95 -11.51
C PRO A 137 -6.75 -9.10 -11.70
N GLY A 138 -7.78 -9.15 -10.86
CA GLY A 138 -8.79 -10.21 -10.90
C GLY A 138 -8.36 -11.55 -10.31
N THR A 139 -7.20 -11.62 -9.64
CA THR A 139 -6.67 -12.86 -9.05
C THR A 139 -6.18 -12.66 -7.62
N GLN A 140 -5.81 -13.75 -6.95
CA GLN A 140 -5.09 -13.75 -5.67
C GLN A 140 -3.59 -14.03 -5.82
N VAL A 141 -3.06 -14.01 -7.06
CA VAL A 141 -1.65 -14.28 -7.32
C VAL A 141 -0.83 -13.04 -6.95
N ALA A 142 0.11 -13.20 -6.01
CA ALA A 142 0.98 -12.12 -5.55
C ALA A 142 2.01 -11.72 -6.61
N SER A 143 2.21 -10.42 -6.82
CA SER A 143 3.27 -9.85 -7.65
C SER A 143 4.65 -10.03 -7.00
N SER A 144 5.72 -9.71 -7.75
CA SER A 144 7.07 -9.60 -7.18
C SER A 144 7.16 -8.58 -6.05
N ASP A 145 6.38 -7.49 -6.11
CA ASP A 145 6.35 -6.46 -5.08
C ASP A 145 5.75 -7.00 -3.78
N ALA A 146 4.61 -7.68 -3.86
CA ALA A 146 3.96 -8.28 -2.69
C ALA A 146 4.83 -9.35 -2.04
N GLN A 147 5.46 -10.19 -2.86
CA GLN A 147 6.38 -11.21 -2.37
C GLN A 147 7.61 -10.59 -1.70
N SER A 148 8.12 -9.48 -2.25
CA SER A 148 9.27 -8.77 -1.69
C SER A 148 8.93 -8.10 -0.36
N PHE A 149 7.79 -7.42 -0.28
CA PHE A 149 7.30 -6.83 0.96
C PHE A 149 7.09 -7.88 2.06
N ALA A 150 6.56 -9.06 1.72
CA ALA A 150 6.35 -10.14 2.68
C ALA A 150 7.64 -10.62 3.36
N ARG A 151 8.82 -10.36 2.76
CA ARG A 151 10.13 -10.71 3.31
C ARG A 151 10.80 -9.58 4.10
N GLN A 152 10.26 -8.35 4.03
CA GLN A 152 10.81 -7.18 4.72
C GLN A 152 10.21 -7.02 6.11
N PRO A 153 10.89 -6.34 7.06
CA PRO A 153 10.38 -6.10 8.41
C PRO A 153 9.46 -4.88 8.53
N TYR A 154 9.36 -4.02 7.51
CA TYR A 154 8.65 -2.74 7.59
C TYR A 154 7.11 -2.83 7.64
N ALA A 155 6.44 -1.82 8.18
CA ALA A 155 4.99 -1.85 8.37
C ALA A 155 4.20 -1.75 7.04
N VAL A 156 4.76 -1.07 6.05
CA VAL A 156 4.13 -0.79 4.75
C VAL A 156 5.15 -0.87 3.61
N ASP A 157 4.65 -1.18 2.43
CA ASP A 157 5.34 -1.00 1.14
C ASP A 157 4.47 -0.16 0.22
N ALA A 158 5.10 0.58 -0.70
CA ALA A 158 4.42 1.53 -1.55
C ALA A 158 5.01 1.60 -2.98
N ILE A 159 4.13 1.84 -3.94
CA ILE A 159 4.43 2.05 -5.35
C ILE A 159 3.96 3.44 -5.76
N MET A 160 4.87 4.29 -6.23
CA MET A 160 4.56 5.53 -6.91
C MET A 160 4.05 5.21 -8.31
N CYS A 161 2.80 5.57 -8.56
CA CYS A 161 2.05 5.18 -9.74
C CYS A 161 1.41 6.42 -10.39
N GLY A 162 2.22 7.23 -11.07
CA GLY A 162 1.75 8.50 -11.64
C GLY A 162 1.48 9.54 -10.55
N ASP A 163 0.22 9.91 -10.39
CA ASP A 163 -0.24 10.94 -9.45
C ASP A 163 -0.76 10.36 -8.12
N ARG A 164 -0.53 9.07 -7.86
CA ARG A 164 -0.94 8.35 -6.65
C ARG A 164 0.17 7.45 -6.13
N VAL A 165 0.08 7.12 -4.85
CA VAL A 165 0.83 6.04 -4.22
C VAL A 165 -0.14 4.89 -3.96
N VAL A 166 0.13 3.75 -4.60
CA VAL A 166 -0.51 2.47 -4.26
C VAL A 166 0.30 1.84 -3.14
N TRP A 167 -0.32 1.31 -2.10
CA TRP A 167 0.42 0.78 -0.95
C TRP A 167 -0.31 -0.39 -0.32
N ILE A 168 0.43 -1.20 0.43
CA ILE A 168 -0.10 -2.29 1.26
C ILE A 168 0.49 -2.22 2.66
N SER A 169 -0.23 -2.80 3.61
CA SER A 169 0.27 -3.03 4.97
C SER A 169 0.35 -4.52 5.28
N ARG A 170 0.64 -4.90 6.52
CA ARG A 170 0.68 -6.30 6.96
C ARG A 170 -0.60 -7.10 6.80
N ASP A 171 -1.75 -6.44 6.61
CA ASP A 171 -3.00 -7.09 6.21
C ASP A 171 -3.08 -7.44 4.72
N MET A 172 -2.06 -7.05 3.94
CA MET A 172 -1.93 -7.27 2.49
C MET A 172 -3.09 -6.68 1.67
N VAL A 173 -3.84 -5.74 2.24
CA VAL A 173 -4.92 -5.05 1.53
C VAL A 173 -4.36 -3.86 0.78
N GLN A 174 -4.50 -3.88 -0.54
CA GLN A 174 -4.07 -2.77 -1.39
C GLN A 174 -4.96 -1.54 -1.18
N GLN A 175 -4.32 -0.41 -0.95
CA GLN A 175 -4.94 0.90 -0.80
C GLN A 175 -4.20 1.93 -1.66
N GLN A 176 -4.73 3.13 -1.74
CA GLN A 176 -4.10 4.21 -2.48
C GLN A 176 -4.29 5.56 -1.81
N VAL A 177 -3.29 6.44 -1.94
CA VAL A 177 -3.39 7.85 -1.58
C VAL A 177 -2.95 8.70 -2.77
N PRO A 178 -3.59 9.85 -3.04
CA PRO A 178 -3.11 10.75 -4.09
C PRO A 178 -1.71 11.27 -3.71
N LEU A 179 -0.83 11.59 -4.65
CA LEU A 179 0.45 12.28 -4.43
C LEU A 179 0.24 13.79 -4.41
N VAL A 180 -0.60 14.30 -5.30
CA VAL A 180 -0.99 15.71 -5.34
C VAL A 180 -2.11 15.93 -4.34
N GLU A 181 -1.95 16.89 -3.42
CA GLU A 181 -3.08 17.35 -2.60
C GLU A 181 -4.16 17.86 -3.55
N GLN A 182 -5.29 17.14 -3.62
CA GLN A 182 -6.48 17.68 -4.25
C GLN A 182 -6.85 18.90 -3.43
N ARG A 183 -6.69 20.08 -4.03
CA ARG A 183 -7.15 21.34 -3.45
C ARG A 183 -8.65 21.15 -3.23
N GLN A 184 -9.07 20.95 -1.98
CA GLN A 184 -10.49 20.85 -1.67
C GLN A 184 -11.13 22.12 -2.21
N THR A 185 -11.92 22.00 -3.27
CA THR A 185 -12.70 23.11 -3.80
C THR A 185 -13.60 23.56 -2.66
N ALA A 186 -13.26 24.68 -2.03
CA ALA A 186 -14.13 25.29 -1.04
C ALA A 186 -15.51 25.46 -1.70
N PRO A 187 -16.61 25.09 -1.01
CA PRO A 187 -17.94 25.28 -1.56
C PRO A 187 -18.10 26.75 -1.97
N PRO A 188 -18.76 27.04 -3.12
CA PRO A 188 -18.95 28.42 -3.54
C PRO A 188 -19.61 29.17 -2.40
N ARG A 189 -18.92 30.19 -1.87
CA ARG A 189 -19.48 31.08 -0.86
C ARG A 189 -20.80 31.60 -1.43
N SER A 190 -21.91 31.27 -0.77
CA SER A 190 -23.19 31.84 -1.15
C SER A 190 -23.02 33.36 -1.15
N ARG A 191 -23.37 33.98 -2.27
CA ARG A 191 -23.41 35.44 -2.39
C ARG A 191 -24.37 35.94 -1.31
N ARG A 192 -23.82 36.44 -0.20
CA ARG A 192 -24.57 37.14 0.82
C ARG A 192 -25.10 38.40 0.13
N GLY A 193 -26.39 38.38 -0.22
CA GLY A 193 -27.05 39.48 -0.92
C GLY A 193 -26.91 40.77 -0.13
N ASN A 194 -26.52 41.84 -0.81
CA ASN A 194 -26.61 43.20 -0.29
C ASN A 194 -28.08 43.50 0.00
N ARG A 195 -28.48 43.46 1.27
CA ARG A 195 -29.75 44.03 1.72
C ARG A 195 -29.46 45.43 2.23
N VAL A 196 -29.68 46.42 1.36
CA VAL A 196 -29.77 47.83 1.72
C VAL A 196 -31.05 47.98 2.54
N HIS A 197 -30.93 48.37 3.81
CA HIS A 197 -32.07 48.81 4.61
C HIS A 197 -32.24 50.31 4.41
N ALA A 198 -33.40 50.68 3.86
CA ALA A 198 -33.88 52.04 3.76
C ALA A 198 -34.73 52.41 4.99
N GLY A 199 -34.53 53.63 5.50
CA GLY A 199 -35.43 54.40 6.39
C GLY A 199 -35.40 54.02 7.88
N SER A 200 -35.48 54.92 8.87
CA SER A 200 -35.82 56.35 8.88
C SER A 200 -35.40 57.00 10.22
N ALA A 201 -35.27 58.34 10.18
CA ALA A 201 -35.24 59.41 11.21
C ALA A 201 -35.53 59.07 12.70
N ALA A 202 -35.07 59.79 13.72
CA ALA A 202 -34.78 61.22 13.91
C ALA A 202 -33.71 61.37 15.04
N THR A 203 -33.04 62.50 15.28
CA THR A 203 -33.59 63.73 15.86
C THR A 203 -32.65 64.92 15.68
N SER A 204 -33.28 66.07 15.46
CA SER A 204 -32.73 67.42 15.53
C SER A 204 -31.89 67.68 16.79
N GLY A 205 -30.78 68.36 16.62
CA GLY A 205 -29.96 68.95 17.67
C GLY A 205 -29.23 70.16 17.11
N ASP A 206 -29.65 71.31 17.59
CA ASP A 206 -29.26 72.68 17.22
C ASP A 206 -27.96 73.12 17.93
N GLY A 207 -27.27 74.10 17.34
CA GLY A 207 -26.06 74.78 17.84
C GLY A 207 -24.74 74.21 17.29
N GLY A 208 -23.87 74.94 16.59
CA GLY A 208 -23.57 76.37 16.57
C GLY A 208 -22.05 76.53 16.75
N ASP A 209 -21.44 77.45 16.01
CA ASP A 209 -20.01 77.87 16.07
C ASP A 209 -19.00 76.85 15.50
N GLY A 210 -18.01 77.17 14.65
CA GLY A 210 -17.44 78.43 14.18
C GLY A 210 -15.93 78.20 13.90
N GLY A 211 -15.42 78.65 12.75
CA GLY A 211 -14.02 79.06 12.57
C GLY A 211 -12.93 78.02 12.21
N ASP A 212 -12.49 78.10 10.95
CA ASP A 212 -11.09 78.27 10.46
C ASP A 212 -9.90 77.63 11.22
N ASP A 213 -9.22 76.68 10.56
CA ASP A 213 -7.89 76.83 9.90
C ASP A 213 -7.36 75.46 9.40
#